data_AF-A0A5C9BSD1-F1
#
_entry.id   AF-A0A5C9BSD1-F1
#
_cell.length_a   1.000
_cell.length_b   1.000
_cell.length_c   1.000
_cell.angle_alpha   90.00
_cell.angle_beta   90.00
_cell.angle_gamma   90.00
#
_symmetry.space_group_name_H-M   'P 1'
#
loop_
_entity.id
_entity.type
_entity.pdbx_description
1 polymer ?
#
loop_
_entity_poly.entity_id
_entity_poly.type
_entity_poly.pdbx_seq_one_letter_code
_entity_poly.pdbx_strand_id
1 'polypeptide(L)'
;MSDIETAFFLYSTEEYLFNDFDIEQIFDDELRIMFETYRANMEEALFSVQLPFSFAINGELKRYSTEKHLKNLMHSFSLSIVRGHMHETEKIGNEAAQKTEIELKEIPDADKGQILRNILKALSNADKDETRISNRAVLRQSIVVIWSATESLLRDIVRHTLNKDPNFAASFFESPITAKYWSKKQITFDHIRSYGFDASGKMGDIALEINPCSNIASIRSAFQLILQPESKCHEAINSRELYLLYKLRNIIAHRNAIVDKKYKDETGTNAKIGERLVIRPSDFSKHYLTSKSLAYALLNDASLIFRSNFEKSSTTE
;
A
#
# COMPACT_ATOMS: atom_id res chain seq x y z
N MET A 1 -17.22 1.13 22.10
CA MET A 1 -16.93 2.01 20.93
C MET A 1 -17.34 1.26 19.66
N SER A 2 -18.61 0.88 19.56
CA SER A 2 -19.16 0.22 18.37
C SER A 2 -19.57 1.27 17.33
N ASP A 3 -19.19 1.02 16.08
CA ASP A 3 -19.81 1.53 14.85
C ASP A 3 -19.73 3.03 14.54
N ILE A 4 -18.55 3.64 14.69
CA ILE A 4 -18.22 4.82 13.88
C ILE A 4 -17.17 4.43 12.83
N GLU A 5 -17.57 3.63 11.84
CA GLU A 5 -16.81 3.52 10.57
C GLU A 5 -16.95 4.84 9.81
N THR A 6 -16.21 5.87 10.23
CA THR A 6 -16.07 7.08 9.41
C THR A 6 -15.24 6.76 8.17
N ALA A 7 -15.44 7.49 7.07
CA ALA A 7 -14.57 7.43 5.89
C ALA A 7 -13.12 7.93 6.16
N PHE A 8 -12.79 8.25 7.42
CA PHE A 8 -11.56 8.90 7.84
C PHE A 8 -10.71 8.03 8.76
N PHE A 9 -11.26 6.93 9.28
CA PHE A 9 -10.60 6.18 10.35
C PHE A 9 -9.94 4.93 9.82
N LEU A 10 -8.63 5.03 9.55
CA LEU A 10 -7.75 3.88 9.44
C LEU A 10 -6.76 3.90 10.61
N TYR A 11 -7.03 3.12 11.65
CA TYR A 11 -6.06 2.89 12.71
C TYR A 11 -5.00 1.91 12.20
N SER A 12 -3.76 2.37 12.03
CA SER A 12 -2.66 1.45 11.75
C SER A 12 -2.37 0.64 12.99
N THR A 13 -2.61 -0.66 12.90
CA THR A 13 -2.02 -1.67 13.77
C THR A 13 -0.60 -2.01 13.31
N GLU A 14 0.14 -2.77 14.11
CA GLU A 14 1.45 -3.30 13.71
C GLU A 14 1.38 -4.15 12.43
N GLU A 15 0.21 -4.70 12.12
CA GLU A 15 -0.04 -5.51 10.92
C GLU A 15 0.17 -4.75 9.60
N TYR A 16 0.12 -3.42 9.61
CA TYR A 16 0.39 -2.61 8.42
C TYR A 16 1.88 -2.35 8.19
N LEU A 17 2.69 -2.50 9.24
CA LEU A 17 4.13 -2.26 9.19
C LEU A 17 4.83 -3.45 8.53
N PHE A 18 5.91 -3.19 7.80
CA PHE A 18 6.71 -4.21 7.13
C PHE A 18 7.80 -4.81 8.05
N ASN A 19 7.53 -4.92 9.36
CA ASN A 19 8.50 -5.43 10.34
C ASN A 19 8.92 -6.88 10.07
N ASP A 20 7.99 -7.70 9.57
CA ASP A 20 8.25 -9.10 9.22
C ASP A 20 8.86 -9.25 7.82
N PHE A 21 9.06 -8.15 7.10
CA PHE A 21 9.49 -8.16 5.70
C PHE A 21 11.02 -8.08 5.62
N ASP A 22 11.66 -9.22 5.89
CA ASP A 22 13.13 -9.31 5.94
C ASP A 22 13.75 -9.40 4.53
N ILE A 23 13.79 -8.24 3.87
CA ILE A 23 14.33 -8.07 2.52
C ILE A 23 15.84 -8.35 2.48
N GLU A 24 16.55 -8.19 3.59
CA GLU A 24 18.00 -8.41 3.68
C GLU A 24 18.38 -9.89 3.48
N GLN A 25 17.44 -10.82 3.66
CA GLN A 25 17.65 -12.24 3.39
C GLN A 25 17.73 -12.58 1.89
N ILE A 26 17.37 -11.65 1.01
CA ILE A 26 17.44 -11.82 -0.44
C ILE A 26 18.89 -11.56 -0.90
N PHE A 27 19.53 -12.60 -1.45
CA PHE A 27 20.89 -12.50 -2.00
C PHE A 27 20.95 -11.85 -3.39
N ASP A 28 19.83 -11.80 -4.10
CA ASP A 28 19.73 -11.23 -5.43
C ASP A 28 19.36 -9.74 -5.34
N ASP A 29 20.27 -8.87 -5.77
CA ASP A 29 20.10 -7.42 -5.70
C ASP A 29 18.90 -6.91 -6.52
N GLU A 30 18.60 -7.52 -7.67
CA GLU A 30 17.46 -7.11 -8.49
C GLU A 30 16.15 -7.42 -7.77
N LEU A 31 16.03 -8.61 -7.19
CA LEU A 31 14.85 -8.97 -6.39
C LEU A 31 14.72 -8.09 -5.16
N ARG A 32 15.83 -7.74 -4.50
CA ARG A 32 15.84 -6.82 -3.36
C ARG A 32 15.20 -5.48 -3.74
N ILE A 33 15.66 -4.87 -4.83
CA ILE A 33 15.14 -3.60 -5.35
C ILE A 33 13.64 -3.70 -5.68
N MET A 34 13.17 -4.84 -6.24
CA MET A 34 11.75 -5.04 -6.54
C MET A 34 10.89 -5.03 -5.27
N PHE A 35 11.32 -5.73 -4.22
CA PHE A 35 10.59 -5.77 -2.94
C PHE A 35 10.66 -4.45 -2.18
N GLU A 36 11.78 -3.73 -2.22
CA GLU A 36 11.90 -2.37 -1.67
C GLU A 36 10.95 -1.40 -2.38
N THR A 37 10.90 -1.46 -3.71
CA THR A 37 9.99 -0.65 -4.52
C THR A 37 8.53 -0.97 -4.19
N TYR A 38 8.18 -2.25 -4.05
CA TYR A 38 6.85 -2.67 -3.60
C TYR A 38 6.51 -2.10 -2.21
N ARG A 39 7.42 -2.26 -1.25
CA ARG A 39 7.26 -1.76 0.13
C ARG A 39 7.03 -0.25 0.16
N ALA A 40 7.86 0.52 -0.55
CA ALA A 40 7.74 1.98 -0.61
C ALA A 40 6.37 2.41 -1.15
N ASN A 41 5.91 1.81 -2.25
CA ASN A 41 4.59 2.11 -2.82
C ASN A 41 3.42 1.76 -1.87
N MET A 42 3.55 0.67 -1.10
CA MET A 42 2.55 0.30 -0.11
C MET A 42 2.54 1.28 1.07
N GLU A 43 3.71 1.65 1.60
CA GLU A 43 3.84 2.65 2.67
C GLU A 43 3.27 4.01 2.24
N GLU A 44 3.48 4.44 0.99
CA GLU A 44 2.88 5.64 0.42
C GLU A 44 1.34 5.55 0.33
N ALA A 45 0.81 4.39 -0.10
CA ALA A 45 -0.63 4.17 -0.15
C ALA A 45 -1.27 4.27 1.25
N LEU A 46 -0.61 3.68 2.26
CA LEU A 46 -1.04 3.75 3.65
C LEU A 46 -0.99 5.19 4.18
N PHE A 47 0.13 5.87 3.99
CA PHE A 47 0.32 7.25 4.44
C PHE A 47 -0.74 8.18 3.84
N SER A 48 -1.03 8.02 2.54
CA SER A 48 -2.06 8.81 1.84
C SER A 48 -3.44 8.67 2.47
N VAL A 49 -3.82 7.46 2.91
CA VAL A 49 -5.11 7.22 3.58
C VAL A 49 -5.11 7.78 5.00
N GLN A 50 -3.97 7.77 5.68
CA GLN A 50 -3.84 8.27 7.06
C GLN A 50 -3.72 9.79 7.15
N LEU A 51 -3.28 10.45 6.08
CA LEU A 51 -2.98 11.88 6.08
C LEU A 51 -4.15 12.77 6.58
N PRO A 52 -5.41 12.57 6.17
CA PRO A 52 -6.53 13.35 6.69
C PRO A 52 -6.71 13.22 8.21
N PHE A 53 -6.49 12.02 8.74
CA PHE A 53 -6.57 11.75 10.17
C PHE A 53 -5.41 12.41 10.93
N SER A 54 -4.18 12.29 10.41
CA SER A 54 -3.01 12.95 10.97
C SER A 54 -3.15 14.47 10.99
N PHE A 55 -3.73 15.07 9.95
CA PHE A 55 -4.04 16.51 9.95
C PHE A 55 -5.09 16.89 10.99
N ALA A 56 -6.13 16.07 11.18
CA ALA A 56 -7.14 16.32 12.22
C ALA A 56 -6.52 16.25 13.63
N ILE A 57 -5.67 15.25 13.90
CA ILE A 57 -4.92 15.15 15.17
C ILE A 57 -4.04 16.38 15.37
N ASN A 58 -3.19 16.69 14.39
CA ASN A 58 -2.24 17.79 14.50
C ASN A 58 -2.94 19.14 14.65
N GLY A 59 -4.07 19.34 13.96
CA GLY A 59 -4.91 20.52 14.11
C GLY A 59 -5.44 20.68 15.53
N GLU A 60 -5.98 19.60 16.12
CA GLU A 60 -6.51 19.62 17.48
C GLU A 60 -5.42 19.75 18.55
N LEU A 61 -4.28 19.08 18.39
CA LEU A 61 -3.12 19.24 19.27
C LEU A 61 -2.59 20.68 19.23
N LYS A 62 -2.52 21.29 18.04
CA LYS A 62 -2.11 22.69 17.88
C LYS A 62 -3.11 23.64 18.53
N ARG A 63 -4.42 23.38 18.38
CA ARG A 63 -5.48 24.17 19.03
C ARG A 63 -5.37 24.10 20.54
N TYR A 64 -5.24 22.89 21.09
CA TYR A 64 -5.06 22.65 22.52
C TYR A 64 -3.80 23.36 23.06
N SER A 65 -2.66 23.23 22.36
CA SER A 65 -1.42 23.93 22.71
C SER A 65 -1.60 25.45 22.73
N THR A 66 -2.30 26.00 21.74
CA THR A 66 -2.60 27.44 21.66
C THR A 66 -3.50 27.89 22.82
N GLU A 67 -4.54 27.13 23.14
CA GLU A 67 -5.45 27.43 24.26
C GLU A 67 -4.71 27.44 25.61
N LYS A 68 -3.81 26.46 25.84
CA LYS A 68 -2.97 26.42 27.05
C LYS A 68 -1.98 27.59 27.09
N HIS A 69 -1.34 27.92 25.97
CA HIS A 69 -0.44 29.06 25.89
C HIS A 69 -1.14 30.37 26.24
N LEU A 70 -2.32 30.62 25.67
CA LEU A 70 -3.10 31.82 25.97
C LEU A 70 -3.52 31.88 27.44
N LYS A 71 -3.95 30.76 28.03
CA LYS A 71 -4.27 30.67 29.46
C LYS A 71 -3.06 31.00 30.33
N ASN A 72 -1.90 30.43 30.01
CA ASN A 72 -0.66 30.67 30.73
C ASN A 72 -0.17 32.11 30.55
N LEU A 73 -0.36 32.70 29.37
CA LEU A 73 -0.07 34.10 29.10
C LEU A 73 -0.93 35.03 29.95
N MET A 74 -2.24 34.79 30.02
CA MET A 74 -3.14 35.55 30.90
C MET A 74 -2.76 35.42 32.37
N HIS A 75 -2.33 34.23 32.80
CA HIS A 75 -1.91 33.98 34.18
C HIS A 75 -0.58 34.70 34.50
N SER A 76 0.43 34.57 33.65
CA SER A 76 1.71 35.27 33.82
C SER A 76 1.53 36.78 33.76
N PHE A 77 0.65 37.28 32.88
CA PHE A 77 0.28 38.68 32.86
C PHE A 77 -0.34 39.12 34.18
N SER A 78 -1.34 38.39 34.70
CA SER A 78 -1.95 38.67 36.01
C SER A 78 -0.92 38.69 37.15
N LEU A 79 0.04 37.76 37.16
CA LEU A 79 1.11 37.73 38.16
C LEU A 79 2.06 38.92 38.01
N SER A 80 2.34 39.37 36.78
CA SER A 80 3.19 40.54 36.52
C SER A 80 2.59 41.84 37.06
N ILE A 81 1.24 41.97 37.05
CA ILE A 81 0.53 43.09 37.68
C ILE A 81 0.83 43.13 39.16
N VAL A 82 0.67 41.99 39.84
CA VAL A 82 0.88 41.86 41.28
C VAL A 82 2.35 42.08 41.66
N ARG A 83 3.28 41.64 40.80
CA ARG A 83 4.74 41.72 41.02
C ARG A 83 5.37 43.04 40.59
N GLY A 84 4.63 43.96 39.96
CA GLY A 84 5.13 45.28 39.57
C GLY A 84 6.00 45.32 38.30
N HIS A 85 5.93 44.30 37.44
CA HIS A 85 6.77 44.17 36.23
C HIS A 85 5.93 44.09 34.92
N MET A 86 4.79 44.76 34.85
CA MET A 86 3.85 44.69 33.71
C MET A 86 4.45 45.08 32.35
N HIS A 87 5.52 45.89 32.35
CA HIS A 87 6.17 46.35 31.11
C HIS A 87 7.20 45.35 30.55
N GLU A 88 7.50 44.27 31.27
CA GLU A 88 8.43 43.22 30.83
C GLU A 88 7.71 42.17 29.96
N THR A 89 7.14 42.60 28.82
CA THR A 89 6.31 41.74 27.94
C THR A 89 7.04 40.48 27.47
N GLU A 90 8.34 40.59 27.20
CA GLU A 90 9.19 39.46 26.78
C GLU A 90 9.31 38.41 27.89
N LYS A 91 9.47 38.84 29.14
CA LYS A 91 9.55 37.95 30.30
C LYS A 91 8.22 37.23 30.55
N ILE A 92 7.10 37.96 30.45
CA ILE A 92 5.75 37.38 30.57
C ILE A 92 5.53 36.31 29.50
N GLY A 93 5.94 36.59 28.26
CA GLY A 93 5.89 35.64 27.14
C GLY A 93 6.73 34.39 27.38
N ASN A 94 7.98 34.56 27.85
CA ASN A 94 8.89 33.46 28.14
C ASN A 94 8.38 32.57 29.30
N GLU A 95 7.86 33.17 30.37
CA GLU A 95 7.26 32.44 31.50
C GLU A 95 6.04 31.62 31.04
N ALA A 96 5.18 32.20 30.20
CA ALA A 96 4.02 31.51 29.64
C ALA A 96 4.42 30.36 28.71
N ALA A 97 5.43 30.55 27.87
CA ALA A 97 5.96 29.54 26.96
C ALA A 97 6.56 28.35 27.73
N GLN A 98 7.43 28.60 28.72
CA GLN A 98 8.01 27.55 29.55
C GLN A 98 6.95 26.74 30.28
N LYS A 99 5.96 27.42 30.89
CA LYS A 99 4.87 26.74 31.58
C LYS A 99 4.03 25.87 30.64
N THR A 100 3.78 26.36 29.42
CA THR A 100 3.06 25.60 28.39
C THR A 100 3.84 24.38 27.94
N GLU A 101 5.16 24.50 27.74
CA GLU A 101 6.01 23.38 27.36
C GLU A 101 5.98 22.26 28.43
N ILE A 102 6.06 22.64 29.71
CA ILE A 102 5.95 21.70 30.84
C ILE A 102 4.58 20.99 30.82
N GLU A 103 3.48 21.75 30.66
CA GLU A 103 2.12 21.18 30.63
C GLU A 103 1.85 20.29 29.40
N LEU A 104 2.55 20.53 28.28
CA LEU A 104 2.41 19.72 27.07
C LEU A 104 3.21 18.41 27.11
N LYS A 105 4.29 18.34 27.90
CA LYS A 105 5.07 17.10 28.08
C LYS A 105 4.26 16.00 28.78
N GLU A 106 3.34 16.39 29.66
CA GLU A 106 2.47 15.47 30.39
C GLU A 106 1.01 15.90 30.28
N ILE A 107 0.39 15.68 29.11
CA ILE A 107 -1.04 15.92 28.92
C ILE A 107 -1.82 15.02 29.90
N PRO A 108 -2.63 15.57 30.83
CA PRO A 108 -3.43 14.76 31.75
C PRO A 108 -4.42 13.86 30.99
N ASP A 109 -4.73 12.67 31.53
CA ASP A 109 -5.62 11.72 30.85
C ASP A 109 -7.03 12.28 30.60
N ALA A 110 -7.52 13.16 31.50
CA ALA A 110 -8.77 13.89 31.31
C ALA A 110 -8.75 14.77 30.05
N ASP A 111 -7.62 15.45 29.79
CA ASP A 111 -7.41 16.31 28.63
C ASP A 111 -7.21 15.45 27.36
N LYS A 112 -6.52 14.30 27.44
CA LYS A 112 -6.42 13.33 26.32
C LYS A 112 -7.80 12.86 25.86
N GLY A 113 -8.69 12.51 26.80
CA GLY A 113 -10.06 12.11 26.50
C GLY A 113 -10.85 13.22 25.80
N GLN A 114 -10.62 14.48 26.18
CA GLN A 114 -11.25 15.63 25.53
C GLN A 114 -10.71 15.88 24.12
N ILE A 115 -9.39 15.81 23.93
CA ILE A 115 -8.75 15.92 22.61
C ILE A 115 -9.30 14.84 21.67
N LEU A 116 -9.36 13.59 22.13
CA LEU A 116 -9.93 12.49 21.33
C LEU A 116 -11.39 12.74 20.94
N ARG A 117 -12.23 13.20 21.89
CA ARG A 117 -13.63 13.56 21.60
C ARG A 117 -13.73 14.70 20.57
N ASN A 118 -12.85 15.70 20.67
CA ASN A 118 -12.83 16.81 19.72
C ASN A 118 -12.40 16.35 18.33
N ILE A 119 -11.38 15.49 18.23
CA ILE A 119 -10.95 14.87 16.97
C ILE A 119 -12.11 14.08 16.34
N LEU A 120 -12.75 13.20 17.12
CA LEU A 120 -13.89 12.41 16.63
C LEU A 120 -15.04 13.31 16.15
N LYS A 121 -15.31 14.41 16.85
CA LYS A 121 -16.31 15.40 16.45
C LYS A 121 -15.92 16.12 15.16
N ALA A 122 -14.66 16.54 15.02
CA ALA A 122 -14.15 17.18 13.81
C ALA A 122 -14.23 16.24 12.60
N LEU A 123 -13.83 14.98 12.76
CA LEU A 123 -13.93 13.96 11.71
C LEU A 123 -15.39 13.62 11.37
N SER A 124 -16.27 13.52 12.36
CA SER A 124 -17.70 13.29 12.14
C SER A 124 -18.37 14.44 11.39
N ASN A 125 -17.94 15.67 11.65
CA ASN A 125 -18.39 16.83 10.89
C ASN A 125 -17.83 16.82 9.46
N ALA A 126 -16.55 16.50 9.28
CA ALA A 126 -15.93 16.38 7.96
C ALA A 126 -16.58 15.28 7.09
N ASP A 127 -17.17 14.25 7.69
CA ASP A 127 -17.93 13.22 6.98
C ASP A 127 -19.29 13.70 6.44
N LYS A 128 -19.75 14.90 6.81
CA LYS A 128 -20.98 15.51 6.28
C LYS A 128 -20.72 16.44 5.09
N ASP A 129 -19.48 16.84 4.88
CA ASP A 129 -19.09 17.90 3.94
C ASP A 129 -18.34 17.38 2.71
N GLU A 130 -17.85 18.29 1.87
CA GLU A 130 -17.03 18.00 0.67
C GLU A 130 -15.78 17.16 0.99
N THR A 131 -15.26 17.25 2.22
CA THR A 131 -14.15 16.45 2.71
C THR A 131 -14.42 14.94 2.61
N ARG A 132 -15.67 14.50 2.78
CA ARG A 132 -16.04 13.09 2.57
C ARG A 132 -15.80 12.63 1.13
N ILE A 133 -16.11 13.48 0.15
CA ILE A 133 -15.93 13.16 -1.27
C ILE A 133 -14.44 12.99 -1.57
N SER A 134 -13.62 13.91 -1.07
CA SER A 134 -12.16 13.86 -1.19
C SER A 134 -11.60 12.56 -0.58
N ASN A 135 -11.97 12.24 0.66
CA ASN A 135 -11.47 11.03 1.32
C ASN A 135 -11.88 9.73 0.63
N ARG A 136 -13.11 9.65 0.13
CA ARG A 136 -13.56 8.49 -0.67
C ARG A 136 -12.80 8.41 -2.00
N ALA A 137 -12.35 9.53 -2.56
CA ALA A 137 -11.48 9.52 -3.73
C ALA A 137 -10.08 9.02 -3.37
N VAL A 138 -9.51 9.47 -2.24
CA VAL A 138 -8.22 8.98 -1.72
C VAL A 138 -8.26 7.47 -1.50
N LEU A 139 -9.26 6.93 -0.80
CA LEU A 139 -9.39 5.48 -0.59
C LEU A 139 -9.41 4.70 -1.90
N ARG A 140 -10.19 5.15 -2.89
CA ARG A 140 -10.24 4.51 -4.21
C ARG A 140 -8.90 4.59 -4.93
N GLN A 141 -8.23 5.73 -4.89
CA GLN A 141 -6.92 5.89 -5.52
C GLN A 141 -5.87 5.01 -4.85
N SER A 142 -5.88 4.89 -3.51
CA SER A 142 -4.96 4.02 -2.81
C SER A 142 -5.19 2.53 -3.11
N ILE A 143 -6.42 2.08 -3.40
CA ILE A 143 -6.65 0.73 -3.94
C ILE A 143 -5.96 0.53 -5.29
N VAL A 144 -5.99 1.54 -6.16
CA VAL A 144 -5.28 1.49 -7.44
C VAL A 144 -3.77 1.38 -7.20
N VAL A 145 -3.21 2.19 -6.29
CA VAL A 145 -1.78 2.14 -5.92
C VAL A 145 -1.40 0.76 -5.36
N ILE A 146 -2.19 0.20 -4.43
CA ILE A 146 -1.95 -1.15 -3.88
C ILE A 146 -1.83 -2.16 -5.01
N TRP A 147 -2.83 -2.25 -5.88
CA TRP A 147 -2.79 -3.21 -6.98
C TRP A 147 -1.64 -2.92 -7.96
N SER A 148 -1.36 -1.66 -8.28
CA SER A 148 -0.26 -1.30 -9.17
C SER A 148 1.11 -1.72 -8.60
N ALA A 149 1.29 -1.61 -7.28
CA ALA A 149 2.47 -2.13 -6.60
C ALA A 149 2.52 -3.67 -6.69
N THR A 150 1.41 -4.36 -6.39
CA THR A 150 1.32 -5.83 -6.50
C THR A 150 1.62 -6.31 -7.92
N GLU A 151 0.98 -5.70 -8.92
CA GLU A 151 1.11 -6.05 -10.34
C GLU A 151 2.55 -5.84 -10.83
N SER A 152 3.17 -4.73 -10.43
CA SER A 152 4.57 -4.45 -10.80
C SER A 152 5.51 -5.49 -10.19
N LEU A 153 5.37 -5.79 -8.89
CA LEU A 153 6.16 -6.84 -8.24
C LEU A 153 6.01 -8.20 -8.94
N LEU A 154 4.78 -8.64 -9.20
CA LEU A 154 4.52 -9.91 -9.87
C LEU A 154 5.09 -9.95 -11.28
N ARG A 155 4.93 -8.88 -12.04
CA ARG A 155 5.45 -8.75 -13.41
C ARG A 155 6.97 -8.76 -13.44
N ASP A 156 7.61 -8.03 -12.53
CA ASP A 156 9.05 -7.89 -12.49
C ASP A 156 9.71 -9.20 -12.03
N ILE A 157 9.05 -9.99 -11.17
CA ILE A 157 9.46 -11.36 -10.85
C ILE A 157 9.38 -12.28 -12.07
N VAL A 158 8.30 -12.22 -12.85
CA VAL A 158 8.22 -12.99 -14.12
C VAL A 158 9.37 -12.61 -15.04
N ARG A 159 9.64 -11.32 -15.23
CA ARG A 159 10.78 -10.84 -16.04
C ARG A 159 12.09 -11.42 -15.54
N HIS A 160 12.37 -11.25 -14.25
CA HIS A 160 13.62 -11.65 -13.62
C HIS A 160 13.83 -13.17 -13.73
N THR A 161 12.82 -13.98 -13.40
CA THR A 161 12.91 -15.44 -13.50
C THR A 161 13.24 -15.90 -14.92
N LEU A 162 12.60 -15.30 -15.94
CA LEU A 162 12.82 -15.66 -17.34
C LEU A 162 14.16 -15.14 -17.90
N ASN A 163 14.64 -13.99 -17.44
CA ASN A 163 15.94 -13.45 -17.85
C ASN A 163 17.12 -14.21 -17.22
N LYS A 164 16.91 -14.85 -16.06
CA LYS A 164 17.97 -15.53 -15.31
C LYS A 164 18.25 -16.96 -15.79
N ASP A 165 17.26 -17.67 -16.31
CA ASP A 165 17.41 -19.05 -16.78
C ASP A 165 16.81 -19.23 -18.19
N PRO A 166 17.65 -19.29 -19.25
CA PRO A 166 17.21 -19.48 -20.63
C PRO A 166 16.48 -20.81 -20.86
N ASN A 167 16.84 -21.88 -20.14
CA ASN A 167 16.20 -23.19 -20.28
C ASN A 167 14.80 -23.15 -19.70
N PHE A 168 14.65 -22.53 -18.51
CA PHE A 168 13.34 -22.29 -17.94
C PHE A 168 12.49 -21.40 -18.86
N ALA A 169 13.08 -20.34 -19.42
CA ALA A 169 12.38 -19.47 -20.37
C ALA A 169 11.87 -20.24 -21.60
N ALA A 170 12.69 -21.12 -22.19
CA ALA A 170 12.24 -21.99 -23.27
C ALA A 170 11.04 -22.86 -22.85
N SER A 171 11.11 -23.50 -21.68
CA SER A 171 9.99 -24.27 -21.13
C SER A 171 8.73 -23.43 -20.87
N PHE A 172 8.90 -22.15 -20.50
CA PHE A 172 7.82 -21.21 -20.28
C PHE A 172 7.08 -20.87 -21.58
N PHE A 173 7.76 -20.69 -22.71
CA PHE A 173 7.09 -20.44 -24.00
C PHE A 173 6.49 -21.69 -24.64
N GLU A 174 6.91 -22.88 -24.22
CA GLU A 174 6.43 -24.16 -24.73
C GLU A 174 5.31 -24.79 -23.88
N SER A 175 5.20 -24.40 -22.61
CA SER A 175 4.22 -24.94 -21.69
C SER A 175 2.78 -24.64 -22.14
N PRO A 176 1.88 -25.66 -22.17
CA PRO A 176 0.47 -25.45 -22.49
C PRO A 176 -0.26 -24.46 -21.56
N ILE A 177 0.25 -24.28 -20.33
CA ILE A 177 -0.35 -23.41 -19.30
C ILE A 177 -0.17 -21.92 -19.66
N THR A 178 1.01 -21.57 -20.16
CA THR A 178 1.45 -20.20 -20.46
C THR A 178 1.29 -19.86 -21.94
N ALA A 179 1.33 -20.85 -22.84
CA ALA A 179 1.26 -20.66 -24.29
C ALA A 179 0.02 -19.90 -24.79
N LYS A 180 -1.07 -19.87 -24.01
CA LYS A 180 -2.27 -19.06 -24.29
C LYS A 180 -1.96 -17.55 -24.28
N TYR A 181 -1.01 -17.13 -23.45
CA TYR A 181 -0.62 -15.72 -23.25
C TYR A 181 0.76 -15.41 -23.84
N TRP A 182 1.68 -16.38 -23.82
CA TRP A 182 3.06 -16.27 -24.27
C TRP A 182 3.42 -17.43 -25.21
N SER A 183 2.99 -17.36 -26.46
CA SER A 183 3.34 -18.36 -27.46
C SER A 183 4.70 -18.08 -28.07
N LYS A 184 5.55 -19.10 -28.24
CA LYS A 184 6.82 -18.98 -28.99
C LYS A 184 6.65 -18.42 -30.40
N LYS A 185 5.48 -18.61 -31.04
CA LYS A 185 5.16 -18.07 -32.36
C LYS A 185 5.04 -16.54 -32.38
N GLN A 186 4.87 -15.91 -31.22
CA GLN A 186 4.79 -14.46 -31.07
C GLN A 186 6.17 -13.82 -30.92
N ILE A 187 7.23 -14.61 -30.76
CA ILE A 187 8.60 -14.10 -30.76
C ILE A 187 8.97 -13.78 -32.21
N THR A 188 9.07 -12.50 -32.52
CA THR A 188 9.36 -12.00 -33.86
C THR A 188 10.87 -11.79 -34.06
N PHE A 189 11.29 -11.70 -35.32
CA PHE A 189 12.66 -11.29 -35.67
C PHE A 189 12.98 -9.89 -35.13
N ASP A 190 11.97 -9.01 -35.02
CA ASP A 190 12.16 -7.66 -34.47
C ASP A 190 12.54 -7.68 -32.99
N HIS A 191 11.94 -8.56 -32.18
CA HIS A 191 12.33 -8.75 -30.78
C HIS A 191 13.80 -9.21 -30.67
N ILE A 192 14.23 -10.14 -31.52
CA ILE A 192 15.61 -10.62 -31.49
C ILE A 192 16.57 -9.51 -31.95
N ARG A 193 16.17 -8.74 -32.97
CA ARG A 193 16.95 -7.62 -33.49
C ARG A 193 17.13 -6.48 -32.48
N SER A 194 16.11 -6.15 -31.68
CA SER A 194 16.21 -5.07 -30.67
C SER A 194 17.24 -5.36 -29.58
N TYR A 195 17.61 -6.63 -29.38
CA TYR A 195 18.66 -7.05 -28.44
C TYR A 195 19.96 -7.47 -29.15
N GLY A 196 20.20 -7.01 -30.38
CA GLY A 196 21.46 -7.28 -31.09
C GLY A 196 21.67 -8.76 -31.43
N PHE A 197 20.59 -9.51 -31.61
CA PHE A 197 20.58 -10.96 -31.87
C PHE A 197 21.05 -11.84 -30.71
N ASP A 198 21.19 -11.29 -29.50
CA ASP A 198 21.38 -12.04 -28.26
C ASP A 198 20.18 -11.81 -27.32
N ALA A 199 19.31 -12.82 -27.22
CA ALA A 199 18.13 -12.80 -26.36
C ALA A 199 18.32 -13.60 -25.05
N SER A 200 19.51 -14.16 -24.81
CA SER A 200 19.75 -15.14 -23.72
C SER A 200 19.34 -14.60 -22.34
N GLY A 201 19.66 -13.34 -22.03
CA GLY A 201 19.26 -12.66 -20.80
C GLY A 201 18.08 -11.69 -20.93
N LYS A 202 17.28 -11.81 -22.00
CA LYS A 202 16.20 -10.86 -22.36
C LYS A 202 14.84 -11.53 -22.63
N MET A 203 14.73 -12.83 -22.36
CA MET A 203 13.51 -13.59 -22.64
C MET A 203 12.31 -13.12 -21.80
N GLY A 204 12.54 -12.65 -20.58
CA GLY A 204 11.52 -12.03 -19.73
C GLY A 204 11.05 -10.69 -20.26
N ASP A 205 11.95 -9.87 -20.82
CA ASP A 205 11.58 -8.61 -21.47
C ASP A 205 10.70 -8.87 -22.69
N ILE A 206 11.13 -9.80 -23.56
CA ILE A 206 10.36 -10.26 -24.73
C ILE A 206 8.98 -10.82 -24.30
N ALA A 207 8.93 -11.62 -23.23
CA ALA A 207 7.67 -12.15 -22.71
C ALA A 207 6.70 -11.02 -22.33
N LEU A 208 7.19 -9.97 -21.68
CA LEU A 208 6.35 -8.85 -21.25
C LEU A 208 5.94 -7.91 -22.39
N GLU A 209 6.72 -7.83 -23.47
CA GLU A 209 6.29 -7.17 -24.70
C GLU A 209 5.14 -7.91 -25.40
N ILE A 210 5.18 -9.25 -25.41
CA ILE A 210 4.11 -10.09 -25.96
C ILE A 210 2.83 -9.98 -25.12
N ASN A 211 2.97 -10.09 -23.80
CA ASN A 211 1.87 -9.92 -22.87
C ASN A 211 2.41 -9.30 -21.56
N PRO A 212 1.91 -8.11 -21.15
CA PRO A 212 2.46 -7.36 -20.03
C PRO A 212 2.20 -8.00 -18.65
N CYS A 213 1.57 -9.17 -18.60
CA CYS A 213 1.19 -9.87 -17.38
C CYS A 213 0.26 -9.04 -16.47
N SER A 214 -0.59 -8.19 -17.06
CA SER A 214 -1.41 -7.20 -16.32
C SER A 214 -2.77 -7.72 -15.86
N ASN A 215 -3.19 -8.90 -16.32
CA ASN A 215 -4.46 -9.49 -15.94
C ASN A 215 -4.25 -10.71 -15.03
N ILE A 216 -5.19 -10.93 -14.11
CA ILE A 216 -5.07 -12.01 -13.11
C ILE A 216 -4.93 -13.40 -13.73
N ALA A 217 -5.46 -13.63 -14.94
CA ALA A 217 -5.40 -14.94 -15.58
C ALA A 217 -3.99 -15.22 -16.16
N SER A 218 -3.35 -14.21 -16.76
CA SER A 218 -1.94 -14.33 -17.18
C SER A 218 -1.01 -14.46 -15.99
N ILE A 219 -1.24 -13.68 -14.92
CA ILE A 219 -0.47 -13.79 -13.67
C ILE A 219 -0.55 -15.22 -13.13
N ARG A 220 -1.75 -15.78 -12.98
CA ARG A 220 -1.94 -17.16 -12.51
C ARG A 220 -1.23 -18.18 -13.39
N SER A 221 -1.35 -18.05 -14.71
CA SER A 221 -0.64 -18.94 -15.64
C SER A 221 0.88 -18.86 -15.52
N ALA A 222 1.46 -17.66 -15.37
CA ALA A 222 2.90 -17.50 -15.20
C ALA A 222 3.38 -18.11 -13.88
N PHE A 223 2.72 -17.76 -12.77
CA PHE A 223 3.13 -18.20 -11.45
C PHE A 223 2.81 -19.67 -11.17
N GLN A 224 1.91 -20.30 -11.93
CA GLN A 224 1.74 -21.75 -11.90
C GLN A 224 2.98 -22.51 -12.38
N LEU A 225 3.80 -21.91 -13.26
CA LEU A 225 5.06 -22.52 -13.71
C LEU A 225 6.25 -22.10 -12.85
N ILE A 226 6.24 -20.89 -12.32
CA ILE A 226 7.34 -20.35 -11.50
C ILE A 226 7.34 -20.95 -10.08
N LEU A 227 6.16 -21.16 -9.50
CA LEU A 227 6.02 -21.61 -8.12
C LEU A 227 5.69 -23.09 -8.02
N GLN A 228 6.05 -23.69 -6.88
CA GLN A 228 5.56 -25.01 -6.51
C GLN A 228 4.06 -24.95 -6.16
N PRO A 229 3.25 -25.95 -6.58
CA PRO A 229 1.80 -25.94 -6.32
C PRO A 229 1.42 -25.84 -4.84
N GLU A 230 2.24 -26.39 -3.94
CA GLU A 230 2.02 -26.42 -2.50
C GLU A 230 2.49 -25.14 -1.79
N SER A 231 3.08 -24.20 -2.53
CA SER A 231 3.62 -22.97 -1.95
C SER A 231 2.51 -22.02 -1.51
N LYS A 232 2.76 -21.29 -0.40
CA LYS A 232 1.81 -20.30 0.12
C LYS A 232 1.58 -19.17 -0.88
N CYS A 233 2.59 -18.82 -1.70
CA CYS A 233 2.40 -17.81 -2.73
C CYS A 233 1.46 -18.31 -3.82
N HIS A 234 1.56 -19.59 -4.22
CA HIS A 234 0.64 -20.17 -5.20
C HIS A 234 -0.82 -20.10 -4.71
N GLU A 235 -1.07 -20.42 -3.44
CA GLU A 235 -2.39 -20.25 -2.82
C GLU A 235 -2.84 -18.78 -2.84
N ALA A 236 -1.98 -17.86 -2.42
CA ALA A 236 -2.29 -16.43 -2.36
C ALA A 236 -2.63 -15.83 -3.75
N ILE A 237 -1.92 -16.23 -4.80
CA ILE A 237 -2.19 -15.80 -6.19
C ILE A 237 -3.54 -16.33 -6.70
N ASN A 238 -3.92 -17.52 -6.26
CA ASN A 238 -5.19 -18.15 -6.62
C ASN A 238 -6.36 -17.74 -5.71
N SER A 239 -6.10 -17.01 -4.63
CA SER A 239 -7.10 -16.56 -3.67
C SER A 239 -8.23 -15.74 -4.30
N ARG A 240 -9.39 -15.78 -3.64
CA ARG A 240 -10.56 -14.96 -4.01
C ARG A 240 -10.31 -13.50 -3.70
N GLU A 241 -9.56 -13.22 -2.65
CA GLU A 241 -9.23 -11.91 -2.11
C GLU A 241 -8.40 -11.10 -3.11
N LEU A 242 -7.36 -11.70 -3.67
CA LEU A 242 -6.55 -11.07 -4.72
C LEU A 242 -7.38 -10.82 -5.99
N TYR A 243 -8.24 -11.77 -6.35
CA TYR A 243 -9.15 -11.61 -7.49
C TYR A 243 -10.16 -10.46 -7.27
N LEU A 244 -10.67 -10.29 -6.04
CA LEU A 244 -11.54 -9.16 -5.69
C LEU A 244 -10.79 -7.83 -5.75
N LEU A 245 -9.53 -7.77 -5.28
CA LEU A 245 -8.68 -6.58 -5.41
C LEU A 245 -8.49 -6.20 -6.89
N TYR A 246 -8.14 -7.17 -7.75
CA TYR A 246 -8.01 -6.96 -9.20
C TYR A 246 -9.29 -6.38 -9.82
N LYS A 247 -10.45 -6.95 -9.49
CA LYS A 247 -11.74 -6.45 -10.00
C LYS A 247 -12.05 -5.05 -9.49
N LEU A 248 -11.77 -4.79 -8.21
CA LEU A 248 -12.02 -3.49 -7.60
C LEU A 248 -11.16 -2.40 -8.26
N ARG A 249 -9.86 -2.66 -8.47
CA ARG A 249 -8.98 -1.74 -9.22
C ARG A 249 -9.53 -1.46 -10.62
N ASN A 250 -9.97 -2.50 -11.35
CA ASN A 250 -10.49 -2.32 -12.71
C ASN A 250 -11.74 -1.44 -12.77
N ILE A 251 -12.69 -1.62 -11.85
CA ILE A 251 -13.89 -0.78 -11.85
C ILE A 251 -13.61 0.65 -11.39
N ILE A 252 -12.64 0.84 -10.48
CA ILE A 252 -12.16 2.17 -10.09
C ILE A 252 -11.55 2.87 -11.30
N ALA A 253 -10.58 2.25 -11.98
CA ALA A 253 -9.83 2.85 -13.07
C ALA A 253 -10.70 3.12 -14.32
N HIS A 254 -11.55 2.18 -14.71
CA HIS A 254 -12.29 2.30 -15.98
C HIS A 254 -13.68 2.92 -15.84
N ARG A 255 -14.26 2.91 -14.63
CA ARG A 255 -15.65 3.33 -14.42
C ARG A 255 -15.82 4.23 -13.20
N ASN A 256 -14.74 4.76 -12.61
CA ASN A 256 -14.79 5.60 -11.42
C ASN A 256 -15.58 4.93 -10.27
N ALA A 257 -15.42 3.60 -10.16
CA ALA A 257 -16.10 2.72 -9.21
C ALA A 257 -17.62 2.59 -9.39
N ILE A 258 -18.19 2.93 -10.55
CA ILE A 258 -19.60 2.73 -10.86
C ILE A 258 -19.86 1.26 -11.20
N VAL A 259 -20.71 0.60 -10.42
CA VAL A 259 -21.06 -0.82 -10.55
C VAL A 259 -21.73 -1.08 -11.89
N ASP A 260 -21.19 -2.01 -12.65
CA ASP A 260 -21.84 -2.57 -13.83
C ASP A 260 -22.28 -4.02 -13.59
N LYS A 261 -23.03 -4.57 -14.55
CA LYS A 261 -23.52 -5.94 -14.46
C LYS A 261 -22.37 -6.95 -14.36
N LYS A 262 -21.30 -6.77 -15.15
CA LYS A 262 -20.15 -7.67 -15.19
C LYS A 262 -19.45 -7.75 -13.83
N TYR A 263 -19.14 -6.62 -13.22
CA TYR A 263 -18.51 -6.57 -11.91
C TYR A 263 -19.41 -7.21 -10.85
N LYS A 264 -20.72 -6.93 -10.89
CA LYS A 264 -21.67 -7.53 -9.95
C LYS A 264 -21.67 -9.06 -10.06
N ASP A 265 -21.77 -9.58 -11.28
CA ASP A 265 -21.80 -11.01 -11.56
C ASP A 265 -20.48 -11.69 -11.15
N GLU A 266 -19.32 -11.05 -11.39
CA GLU A 266 -17.99 -11.60 -11.07
C GLU A 266 -17.59 -11.49 -9.58
N THR A 267 -18.11 -10.50 -8.86
CA THR A 267 -17.75 -10.23 -7.45
C THR A 267 -18.80 -10.71 -6.46
N GLY A 268 -20.05 -10.86 -6.87
CA GLY A 268 -21.17 -11.15 -5.96
C GLY A 268 -21.51 -9.98 -5.03
N THR A 269 -21.12 -8.74 -5.38
CA THR A 269 -21.41 -7.58 -4.53
C THR A 269 -22.93 -7.31 -4.43
N ASN A 270 -23.35 -6.84 -3.26
CA ASN A 270 -24.74 -6.44 -2.99
C ASN A 270 -25.08 -5.04 -3.54
N ALA A 271 -24.09 -4.26 -3.99
CA ALA A 271 -24.32 -2.93 -4.56
C ALA A 271 -25.22 -2.98 -5.82
N LYS A 272 -26.01 -1.92 -6.06
CA LYS A 272 -26.87 -1.88 -7.25
C LYS A 272 -26.08 -1.43 -8.47
N ILE A 273 -26.48 -1.92 -9.65
CA ILE A 273 -25.91 -1.47 -10.92
C ILE A 273 -26.19 0.02 -11.08
N GLY A 274 -25.18 0.79 -11.51
CA GLY A 274 -25.23 2.24 -11.66
C GLY A 274 -24.83 3.02 -10.41
N GLU A 275 -24.75 2.38 -9.24
CA GLU A 275 -24.27 3.03 -8.02
C GLU A 275 -22.75 3.06 -8.00
N ARG A 276 -22.19 4.13 -7.41
CA ARG A 276 -20.75 4.20 -7.13
C ARG A 276 -20.45 3.40 -5.86
N LEU A 277 -19.51 2.47 -5.93
CA LEU A 277 -19.03 1.73 -4.78
C LEU A 277 -18.48 2.68 -3.71
N VAL A 278 -18.89 2.45 -2.47
CA VAL A 278 -18.34 3.13 -1.31
C VAL A 278 -17.25 2.24 -0.73
N ILE A 279 -16.00 2.65 -0.90
CA ILE A 279 -14.85 1.99 -0.28
C ILE A 279 -14.72 2.53 1.15
N ARG A 280 -14.74 1.64 2.13
CA ARG A 280 -14.53 1.96 3.55
C ARG A 280 -13.07 1.76 3.92
N PRO A 281 -12.60 2.34 5.04
CA PRO A 281 -11.28 2.03 5.57
C PRO A 281 -11.06 0.53 5.79
N SER A 282 -12.07 -0.20 6.23
CA SER A 282 -12.01 -1.67 6.40
C SER A 282 -11.81 -2.43 5.08
N ASP A 283 -12.40 -1.95 3.98
CA ASP A 283 -12.13 -2.49 2.64
C ASP A 283 -10.68 -2.23 2.22
N PHE A 284 -10.17 -1.02 2.48
CA PHE A 284 -8.76 -0.69 2.26
C PHE A 284 -7.84 -1.60 3.06
N SER A 285 -8.08 -1.76 4.36
CA SER A 285 -7.33 -2.66 5.24
C SER A 285 -7.24 -4.07 4.67
N LYS A 286 -8.40 -4.64 4.29
CA LYS A 286 -8.49 -5.98 3.73
C LYS A 286 -7.61 -6.12 2.48
N HIS A 287 -7.71 -5.18 1.55
CA HIS A 287 -6.96 -5.22 0.30
C HIS A 287 -5.47 -4.96 0.47
N TYR A 288 -5.11 -4.03 1.36
CA TYR A 288 -3.74 -3.75 1.74
C TYR A 288 -3.06 -5.00 2.32
N LEU A 289 -3.70 -5.63 3.31
CA LEU A 289 -3.20 -6.85 3.94
C LEU A 289 -3.15 -8.02 2.96
N THR A 290 -4.15 -8.17 2.08
CA THR A 290 -4.12 -9.19 1.01
C THR A 290 -2.87 -9.05 0.14
N SER A 291 -2.57 -7.83 -0.31
CA SER A 291 -1.36 -7.57 -1.11
C SER A 291 -0.08 -7.83 -0.30
N LYS A 292 -0.01 -7.32 0.93
CA LYS A 292 1.14 -7.52 1.84
C LYS A 292 1.41 -9.01 2.09
N SER A 293 0.37 -9.79 2.41
CA SER A 293 0.49 -11.23 2.64
C SER A 293 0.95 -11.99 1.40
N LEU A 294 0.46 -11.62 0.21
CA LEU A 294 0.95 -12.18 -1.05
C LEU A 294 2.44 -11.89 -1.23
N ALA A 295 2.86 -10.63 -1.07
CA ALA A 295 4.25 -10.24 -1.24
C ALA A 295 5.16 -10.92 -0.20
N TYR A 296 4.69 -11.11 1.03
CA TYR A 296 5.42 -11.85 2.06
C TYR A 296 5.57 -13.34 1.72
N ALA A 297 4.50 -13.98 1.23
CA ALA A 297 4.58 -15.36 0.75
C ALA A 297 5.57 -15.49 -0.41
N LEU A 298 5.54 -14.53 -1.33
CA LEU A 298 6.41 -14.47 -2.50
C LEU A 298 7.88 -14.24 -2.12
N LEU A 299 8.15 -13.39 -1.11
CA LEU A 299 9.48 -13.16 -0.56
C LEU A 299 10.10 -14.47 -0.04
N ASN A 300 9.32 -15.21 0.75
CA ASN A 300 9.74 -16.50 1.29
C ASN A 300 10.01 -17.53 0.18
N ASP A 301 9.12 -17.64 -0.79
CA ASP A 301 9.28 -18.60 -1.89
C ASP A 301 10.44 -18.22 -2.82
N ALA A 302 10.62 -16.93 -3.12
CA ALA A 302 11.75 -16.44 -3.91
C ALA A 302 13.09 -16.80 -3.25
N SER A 303 13.21 -16.62 -1.93
CA SER A 303 14.42 -17.00 -1.20
C SER A 303 14.80 -18.48 -1.38
N LEU A 304 13.81 -19.36 -1.54
CA LEU A 304 14.01 -20.80 -1.75
C LEU A 304 14.31 -21.13 -3.22
N ILE A 305 13.53 -20.56 -4.15
CA ILE A 305 13.66 -20.80 -5.59
C ILE A 305 15.07 -20.38 -6.05
N PHE A 306 15.52 -19.19 -5.68
CA PHE A 306 16.79 -18.64 -6.17
C PHE A 306 18.02 -19.22 -5.47
N ARG A 307 17.91 -19.74 -4.23
CA ARG A 307 18.99 -20.52 -3.60
C ARG A 307 19.22 -21.85 -4.33
N SER A 308 18.14 -22.57 -4.64
CA SER A 308 18.25 -23.89 -5.29
C SER A 308 18.84 -23.84 -6.70
N ASN A 309 18.63 -22.73 -7.42
CA ASN A 309 19.22 -22.51 -8.74
C ASN A 309 20.70 -22.09 -8.66
N PHE A 310 21.07 -21.30 -7.63
CA PHE A 310 22.45 -20.90 -7.39
C PHE A 310 23.37 -22.10 -7.08
N GLU A 311 22.89 -23.02 -6.22
CA GLU A 311 23.65 -24.24 -5.86
C GLU A 311 23.86 -25.19 -7.05
N LYS A 312 22.89 -25.25 -7.97
CA LYS A 312 22.99 -26.05 -9.21
C LYS A 312 23.98 -25.47 -10.21
N SER A 313 24.07 -24.14 -10.33
CA SER A 313 25.07 -23.49 -11.18
C SER A 313 26.51 -23.64 -10.66
N SER A 314 26.70 -23.64 -9.33
CA SER A 314 28.04 -23.79 -8.73
C SER A 314 28.60 -25.22 -8.74
N THR A 315 27.79 -26.23 -9.11
CA THR A 315 28.19 -27.64 -9.18
C THR A 315 28.43 -28.13 -10.61
N THR A 316 28.27 -27.26 -11.62
CA THR A 316 28.46 -27.58 -13.04
C THR A 316 29.69 -26.92 -13.69
N GLU A 317 30.57 -26.29 -12.89
CA GLU A 317 31.93 -25.89 -13.28
C GLU A 317 32.97 -26.93 -12.86
#